data_AF-A0A6A7N1Y6-F1
#
_entry.id   AF-A0A6A7N1Y6-F1
#
_cell.length_a   1.000
_cell.length_b   1.000
_cell.length_c   1.000
_cell.angle_alpha   90.00
_cell.angle_beta   90.00
_cell.angle_gamma   90.00
#
_symmetry.space_group_name_H-M   'P 1'
#
loop_
_entity.id
_entity.type
_entity.pdbx_description
1 polymer ?
#
loop_
_entity_poly.entity_id
_entity_poly.type
_entity_poly.pdbx_seq_one_letter_code
_entity_poly.pdbx_strand_id
1 'polypeptide(L)'
;MSALDGVMGAAGGVVTGGLWKVGAIVLGVLLIGATCGLGFEWWLASRDRDVARADLRAEQGVNAALRAGIDTQNLRLAQLGKEKLAAEARGVAAQQLAAANGKRFDGALAKLAGAHAATCAEAMPAVNQLLKDVRQ
;
A
#
# COMPACT_ATOMS: atom_id res chain seq x y z
N MET A 1 24.18 -71.94 -63.74
CA MET A 1 23.72 -70.69 -63.08
C MET A 1 22.23 -70.82 -62.84
N SER A 2 21.83 -71.49 -61.77
CA SER A 2 20.43 -71.72 -61.42
C SER A 2 20.37 -72.27 -59.99
N ALA A 3 19.31 -71.96 -59.26
CA ALA A 3 19.09 -72.14 -57.82
C ALA A 3 19.79 -71.14 -56.89
N LEU A 4 21.11 -70.91 -56.99
CA LEU A 4 21.81 -69.98 -56.06
C LEU A 4 21.42 -68.50 -56.28
N ASP A 5 21.22 -68.07 -57.53
CA ASP A 5 20.81 -66.69 -57.86
C ASP A 5 19.35 -66.41 -57.44
N GLY A 6 18.47 -67.42 -57.49
CA GLY A 6 17.08 -67.31 -57.06
C GLY A 6 16.92 -67.25 -55.53
N VAL A 7 17.78 -67.96 -54.79
CA VAL A 7 17.80 -67.92 -53.32
C VAL A 7 18.40 -66.61 -52.82
N MET A 8 19.44 -66.07 -53.48
CA MET A 8 20.00 -64.75 -53.18
C MET A 8 19.00 -63.62 -53.50
N GLY A 9 18.27 -63.70 -54.61
CA GLY A 9 17.22 -62.72 -54.96
C GLY A 9 16.00 -62.76 -54.03
N ALA A 10 15.57 -63.94 -53.58
CA ALA A 10 14.47 -64.10 -52.64
C ALA A 10 14.85 -63.69 -51.21
N ALA A 11 16.09 -64.00 -50.77
CA ALA A 11 16.62 -63.54 -49.48
C ALA A 11 16.81 -62.00 -49.47
N GLY A 12 17.27 -61.41 -50.57
CA GLY A 12 17.35 -59.96 -50.74
C GLY A 12 15.98 -59.25 -50.73
N GLY A 13 14.95 -59.88 -51.29
CA GLY A 13 13.57 -59.35 -51.33
C GLY A 13 12.84 -59.38 -49.97
N VAL A 14 13.08 -60.42 -49.16
CA VAL A 14 12.49 -60.54 -47.81
C VAL A 14 13.15 -59.56 -46.82
N VAL A 15 14.46 -59.34 -46.94
CA VAL A 15 15.19 -58.41 -46.08
C VAL A 15 14.83 -56.95 -46.40
N THR A 16 14.68 -56.60 -47.69
CA THR A 16 14.29 -55.24 -48.11
C THR A 16 12.81 -54.92 -47.82
N GLY A 17 11.92 -55.91 -47.85
CA GLY A 17 10.50 -55.73 -47.53
C GLY A 17 10.16 -55.60 -46.04
N GLY A 18 11.05 -56.01 -45.13
CA GLY A 18 10.86 -55.93 -43.67
C GLY A 18 11.56 -54.73 -43.01
N LEU A 19 12.72 -54.33 -43.53
CA LEU A 19 13.54 -53.25 -42.97
C LEU A 19 12.82 -51.90 -42.92
N TRP A 20 12.02 -51.57 -43.94
CA TRP A 20 11.26 -50.32 -43.94
C TRP A 20 10.18 -50.28 -42.85
N LYS A 21 9.57 -51.42 -42.51
CA LYS A 21 8.57 -51.51 -41.44
C LYS A 21 9.19 -51.28 -40.08
N VAL A 22 10.36 -51.90 -39.83
CA VAL A 22 11.11 -51.69 -38.59
C VAL A 22 11.58 -50.23 -38.51
N GLY A 23 12.09 -49.67 -39.60
CA GLY A 23 12.45 -48.25 -39.68
C GLY A 23 11.28 -47.31 -39.38
N ALA A 24 10.09 -47.60 -39.94
CA ALA A 24 8.89 -46.82 -39.68
C ALA A 24 8.41 -46.90 -38.23
N ILE A 25 8.51 -48.08 -37.59
CA ILE A 25 8.16 -48.25 -36.17
C ILE A 25 9.13 -47.46 -35.28
N VAL A 26 10.43 -47.57 -35.52
CA VAL A 26 11.45 -46.83 -34.75
C VAL A 26 11.25 -45.32 -34.90
N LEU A 27 11.00 -44.86 -36.13
CA LEU A 27 10.71 -43.44 -36.39
C LEU A 27 9.42 -42.99 -35.68
N GLY A 28 8.36 -43.81 -35.70
CA GLY A 28 7.11 -43.54 -35.01
C GLY A 28 7.29 -43.40 -33.49
N VAL A 29 8.07 -44.30 -32.86
CA VAL A 29 8.38 -44.22 -31.43
C VAL A 29 9.19 -42.97 -31.10
N LEU A 30 10.20 -42.63 -31.92
CA LEU A 30 10.99 -41.42 -31.73
C LEU A 30 10.14 -40.15 -31.86
N LEU A 31 9.23 -40.10 -32.83
CA LEU A 31 8.33 -38.97 -33.02
C LEU A 31 7.36 -38.82 -31.85
N ILE A 32 6.76 -39.91 -31.38
CA ILE A 32 5.88 -39.90 -30.19
C ILE A 32 6.65 -39.45 -28.96
N GLY A 33 7.85 -39.99 -28.73
CA GLY A 33 8.72 -39.60 -27.62
C GLY A 33 9.07 -38.11 -27.67
N ALA A 34 9.43 -37.59 -28.85
CA ALA A 34 9.73 -36.18 -29.04
C ALA A 34 8.51 -35.27 -28.82
N THR A 35 7.33 -35.65 -29.33
CA THR A 35 6.11 -34.85 -29.17
C THR A 35 5.59 -34.87 -27.73
N CYS A 36 5.65 -36.01 -27.05
CA CYS A 36 5.20 -36.13 -25.66
C CYS A 36 6.20 -35.46 -24.70
N GLY A 37 7.51 -35.60 -24.91
CA GLY A 37 8.53 -35.01 -24.05
C GLY A 37 8.64 -33.50 -24.21
N LEU A 38 8.78 -32.99 -25.43
CA LEU A 38 9.00 -31.54 -25.66
C LEU A 38 7.69 -30.75 -25.66
N GLY A 39 6.60 -31.33 -26.14
CA GLY A 39 5.30 -30.64 -26.23
C GLY A 39 4.63 -30.47 -24.87
N PHE A 40 4.70 -31.49 -24.00
CA PHE A 40 4.08 -31.44 -22.68
C PHE A 40 4.84 -30.51 -21.72
N GLU A 41 6.17 -30.56 -21.71
CA GLU A 41 7.02 -29.65 -20.92
C GLU A 41 6.84 -28.19 -21.33
N TRP A 42 6.75 -27.91 -22.64
CA TRP A 42 6.45 -26.56 -23.13
C TRP A 42 5.07 -26.07 -22.68
N TRP A 43 4.07 -26.96 -22.69
CA TRP A 43 2.73 -26.63 -22.21
C TRP A 43 2.72 -26.29 -20.72
N LEU A 44 3.39 -27.10 -19.88
CA LEU A 44 3.55 -26.82 -18.44
C LEU A 44 4.30 -25.51 -18.20
N ALA A 45 5.43 -25.28 -18.88
CA ALA A 45 6.18 -24.03 -18.78
C ALA A 45 5.35 -22.81 -19.20
N SER A 46 4.51 -22.94 -20.23
CA SER A 46 3.60 -21.86 -20.66
C SER A 46 2.54 -21.56 -19.60
N ARG A 47 1.99 -22.59 -18.97
CA ARG A 47 1.02 -22.47 -17.87
C ARG A 47 1.66 -21.80 -16.65
N ASP A 48 2.84 -22.23 -16.23
CA ASP A 48 3.55 -21.66 -15.08
C ASP A 48 3.89 -20.18 -15.32
N ARG A 49 4.33 -19.85 -16.53
CA ARG A 49 4.55 -18.45 -16.93
C ARG A 49 3.28 -17.62 -16.83
N ASP A 50 2.14 -18.16 -17.26
CA ASP A 50 0.87 -17.44 -17.26
C ASP A 50 0.34 -17.25 -15.83
N VAL A 51 0.52 -18.24 -14.95
CA VAL A 51 0.26 -18.12 -13.50
C VAL A 51 1.16 -17.05 -12.88
N ALA A 52 2.47 -17.11 -13.10
CA ALA A 52 3.41 -16.12 -12.57
C ALA A 52 3.10 -14.69 -13.05
N ARG A 53 2.61 -14.54 -14.29
CA ARG A 53 2.16 -13.24 -14.82
C ARG A 53 0.86 -12.77 -14.17
N ALA A 54 -0.05 -13.69 -13.83
CA ALA A 54 -1.27 -13.35 -13.11
C ALA A 54 -0.95 -12.90 -11.69
N ASP A 55 -0.08 -13.63 -10.99
CA ASP A 55 0.36 -13.31 -9.62
C ASP A 55 1.09 -11.96 -9.59
N LEU A 56 2.03 -11.73 -10.51
CA LEU A 56 2.72 -10.43 -10.62
C LEU A 56 1.74 -9.27 -10.82
N ARG A 57 0.70 -9.43 -11.65
CA ARG A 57 -0.31 -8.38 -11.84
C ARG A 57 -1.14 -8.18 -10.58
N ALA A 58 -1.48 -9.24 -9.86
CA ALA A 58 -2.19 -9.14 -8.58
C ALA A 58 -1.36 -8.37 -7.55
N GLU A 59 -0.07 -8.71 -7.40
CA GLU A 59 0.85 -7.99 -6.51
C GLU A 59 1.04 -6.52 -6.90
N GLN A 60 1.15 -6.23 -8.20
CA GLN A 60 1.22 -4.85 -8.69
C GLN A 60 -0.05 -4.07 -8.33
N GLY A 61 -1.22 -4.69 -8.42
CA GLY A 61 -2.50 -4.10 -8.01
C GLY A 61 -2.53 -3.79 -6.51
N VAL A 62 -2.10 -4.73 -5.67
CA VAL A 62 -2.00 -4.54 -4.22
C VAL A 62 -1.01 -3.41 -3.89
N ASN A 63 0.16 -3.38 -4.53
CA ASN A 63 1.15 -2.33 -4.33
C ASN A 63 0.65 -0.96 -4.78
N ALA A 64 -0.09 -0.87 -5.88
CA ALA A 64 -0.70 0.37 -6.34
C ALA A 64 -1.73 0.88 -5.32
N ALA A 65 -2.59 0.00 -4.80
CA ALA A 65 -3.56 0.33 -3.77
C ALA A 65 -2.88 0.80 -2.47
N LEU A 66 -1.80 0.13 -2.05
CA LEU A 66 -1.03 0.52 -0.87
C LEU A 66 -0.41 1.91 -1.04
N ARG A 67 0.21 2.19 -2.20
CA ARG A 67 0.78 3.52 -2.51
C ARG A 67 -0.29 4.61 -2.48
N ALA A 68 -1.43 4.38 -3.12
CA ALA A 68 -2.55 5.33 -3.09
C ALA A 68 -3.07 5.57 -1.66
N GLY A 69 -3.10 4.52 -0.84
CA GLY A 69 -3.44 4.62 0.59
C GLY A 69 -2.43 5.47 1.37
N ILE A 70 -1.14 5.25 1.17
CA ILE A 70 -0.07 6.03 1.80
C ILE A 70 -0.14 7.50 1.38
N ASP A 71 -0.35 7.79 0.10
CA ASP A 71 -0.49 9.18 -0.40
C ASP A 71 -1.68 9.88 0.26
N THR A 72 -2.81 9.20 0.39
CA THR A 72 -3.99 9.72 1.07
C THR A 72 -3.71 10.00 2.56
N GLN A 73 -3.00 9.10 3.24
CA GLN A 73 -2.63 9.28 4.65
C GLN A 73 -1.66 10.46 4.82
N ASN A 74 -0.66 10.58 3.94
CA ASN A 74 0.30 11.68 3.95
C ASN A 74 -0.38 13.04 3.76
N LEU A 75 -1.34 13.13 2.82
CA LEU A 75 -2.12 14.35 2.60
C LEU A 75 -2.92 14.74 3.85
N ARG A 76 -3.59 13.77 4.50
CA ARG A 76 -4.35 14.02 5.73
C ARG A 76 -3.44 14.42 6.89
N LEU A 77 -2.29 13.79 7.04
CA LEU A 77 -1.30 14.16 8.07
C LEU A 77 -0.78 15.58 7.85
N ALA A 78 -0.50 15.96 6.61
CA ALA A 78 -0.08 17.32 6.28
C ALA A 78 -1.17 18.36 6.62
N GLN A 79 -2.44 18.05 6.35
CA GLN A 79 -3.57 18.91 6.73
C GLN A 79 -3.71 19.01 8.24
N LEU A 80 -3.70 17.89 8.95
CA LEU A 80 -3.77 17.84 10.41
C LEU A 80 -2.63 18.62 11.07
N GLY A 81 -1.41 18.54 10.52
CA GLY A 81 -0.27 19.33 10.99
C GLY A 81 -0.52 20.84 10.90
N LYS A 82 -1.10 21.32 9.79
CA LYS A 82 -1.46 22.74 9.62
C LYS A 82 -2.53 23.18 10.61
N GLU A 83 -3.56 22.35 10.81
CA GLU A 83 -4.63 22.63 11.76
C GLU A 83 -4.11 22.67 13.20
N LYS A 84 -3.21 21.75 13.55
CA LYS A 84 -2.55 21.73 14.86
C LYS A 84 -1.74 23.00 15.10
N LEU A 85 -0.92 23.43 14.16
CA LEU A 85 -0.17 24.69 14.27
C LEU A 85 -1.10 25.90 14.45
N ALA A 86 -2.21 25.94 13.70
CA ALA A 86 -3.20 27.00 13.85
C ALA A 86 -3.91 26.95 15.21
N ALA A 87 -4.14 25.76 15.77
CA ALA A 87 -4.70 25.59 17.11
C ALA A 87 -3.71 25.99 18.21
N GLU A 88 -2.42 25.64 18.08
CA GLU A 88 -1.35 26.04 18.98
C GLU A 88 -1.19 27.57 19.00
N ALA A 89 -1.19 28.22 17.83
CA ALA A 89 -1.15 29.68 17.73
C ALA A 89 -2.33 30.35 18.46
N ARG A 90 -3.55 29.80 18.31
CA ARG A 90 -4.73 30.25 19.05
C ARG A 90 -4.58 30.04 20.56
N GLY A 91 -4.03 28.90 20.96
CA GLY A 91 -3.76 28.58 22.37
C GLY A 91 -2.77 29.56 23.01
N VAL A 92 -1.66 29.86 22.33
CA VAL A 92 -0.68 30.84 22.78
C VAL A 92 -1.30 32.23 22.89
N ALA A 93 -2.07 32.66 21.88
CA ALA A 93 -2.77 33.94 21.92
C ALA A 93 -3.75 34.01 23.10
N ALA A 94 -4.51 32.94 23.36
CA ALA A 94 -5.43 32.87 24.49
C ALA A 94 -4.70 32.93 25.84
N GLN A 95 -3.54 32.26 25.97
CA GLN A 95 -2.71 32.33 27.19
C GLN A 95 -2.15 33.74 27.42
N GLN A 96 -1.68 34.40 26.36
CA GLN A 96 -1.19 35.79 26.46
C GLN A 96 -2.31 36.74 26.88
N LEU A 97 -3.50 36.59 26.29
CA LEU A 97 -4.68 37.38 26.67
C LEU A 97 -5.09 37.11 28.12
N ALA A 98 -5.12 35.84 28.54
CA ALA A 98 -5.42 35.47 29.92
C ALA A 98 -4.41 36.04 30.91
N ALA A 99 -3.11 36.01 30.60
CA ALA A 99 -2.06 36.60 31.43
C ALA A 99 -2.18 38.13 31.52
N ALA A 100 -2.49 38.80 30.41
CA ALA A 100 -2.72 40.24 30.39
C ALA A 100 -3.95 40.63 31.23
N ASN A 101 -5.06 39.90 31.07
CA ASN A 101 -6.28 40.12 31.84
C ASN A 101 -6.04 39.83 33.33
N GLY A 102 -5.34 38.74 33.67
CA GLY A 102 -4.95 38.42 35.05
C GLY A 102 -4.20 39.57 35.72
N LYS A 103 -3.18 40.14 35.05
CA LYS A 103 -2.46 41.31 35.55
C LYS A 103 -3.36 42.54 35.76
N ARG A 104 -4.34 42.77 34.88
CA ARG A 104 -5.32 43.86 35.04
C ARG A 104 -6.20 43.63 36.26
N PHE A 105 -6.71 42.40 36.42
CA PHE A 105 -7.50 42.00 37.59
C PHE A 105 -6.69 42.15 38.89
N ASP A 106 -5.46 41.64 38.94
CA ASP A 106 -4.60 41.74 40.12
C ASP A 106 -4.30 43.20 40.48
N GLY A 107 -4.02 44.05 39.47
CA GLY A 107 -3.82 45.48 39.67
C GLY A 107 -5.07 46.19 40.20
N ALA A 108 -6.25 45.83 39.69
CA ALA A 108 -7.53 46.38 40.15
C ALA A 108 -7.87 45.92 41.58
N LEU A 109 -7.54 44.66 41.94
CA LEU A 109 -7.66 44.16 43.31
C LEU A 109 -6.70 44.88 44.27
N ALA A 110 -5.46 45.13 43.85
CA ALA A 110 -4.49 45.85 44.67
C ALA A 110 -4.93 47.28 45.01
N LYS A 111 -5.63 47.97 44.10
CA LYS A 111 -6.21 49.31 44.37
C LYS A 111 -7.33 49.28 45.43
N LEU A 112 -7.93 48.11 45.65
CA LEU A 112 -8.97 47.90 46.66
C LEU A 112 -8.43 47.28 47.95
N ALA A 113 -7.14 46.97 48.01
CA ALA A 113 -6.50 46.46 49.22
C ALA A 113 -6.61 47.51 50.35
N GLY A 114 -7.41 47.19 51.37
CA GLY A 114 -7.70 48.08 52.50
C GLY A 114 -9.08 48.75 52.46
N ALA A 115 -9.85 48.59 51.38
CA ALA A 115 -11.25 49.00 51.35
C ALA A 115 -12.09 48.04 52.22
N HIS A 116 -12.53 48.51 53.39
CA HIS A 116 -13.47 47.79 54.24
C HIS A 116 -14.87 48.39 54.12
N ALA A 117 -15.85 47.54 53.84
CA ALA A 117 -17.26 47.89 53.83
C ALA A 117 -17.99 47.02 54.85
N ALA A 118 -18.81 47.62 55.71
CA ALA A 118 -19.61 46.90 56.69
C ALA A 118 -20.97 46.47 56.11
N THR A 119 -21.39 47.07 54.99
CA THR A 119 -22.64 46.75 54.30
C THR A 119 -22.48 46.64 52.79
N CYS A 120 -23.40 45.94 52.12
CA CYS A 120 -23.39 45.82 50.65
C CYS A 120 -23.52 47.17 49.93
N ALA A 121 -24.22 48.14 50.53
CA ALA A 121 -24.38 49.48 49.97
C ALA A 121 -23.04 50.24 49.94
N GLU A 122 -22.19 50.03 50.94
CA GLU A 122 -20.83 50.61 51.00
C GLU A 122 -19.84 49.91 50.06
N ALA A 123 -20.05 48.62 49.75
CA ALA A 123 -19.18 47.85 48.86
C ALA A 123 -19.44 48.10 47.36
N MET A 124 -20.69 48.44 46.99
CA MET A 124 -21.13 48.63 45.59
C MET A 124 -20.26 49.61 44.77
N PRO A 125 -19.83 50.78 45.28
CA PRO A 125 -18.94 51.69 44.55
C PRO A 125 -17.58 51.07 44.20
N ALA A 126 -16.99 50.31 45.14
CA ALA A 126 -15.72 49.63 44.94
C ALA A 126 -15.83 48.52 43.88
N VAL A 127 -16.93 47.75 43.90
CA VAL A 127 -17.23 46.73 42.87
C VAL A 127 -17.45 47.37 41.50
N ASN A 128 -18.18 48.48 41.42
CA ASN A 128 -18.37 49.21 40.16
C ASN A 128 -17.05 49.75 39.61
N GLN A 129 -16.14 50.20 40.48
CA GLN A 129 -14.81 50.63 40.07
C GLN A 129 -13.94 49.46 39.60
N LEU A 130 -13.97 48.33 40.30
CA LEU A 130 -13.29 47.09 39.89
C LEU A 130 -13.74 46.66 38.49
N LEU A 131 -15.05 46.61 38.25
CA LEU A 131 -15.61 46.21 36.96
C LEU A 131 -15.25 47.19 35.83
N LYS A 132 -15.12 48.50 36.14
CA LYS A 132 -14.64 49.48 35.16
C LYS A 132 -13.16 49.29 34.83
N ASP A 133 -12.33 49.10 35.85
CA ASP A 133 -10.88 48.93 35.71
C ASP A 133 -10.51 47.63 34.96
N VAL A 134 -11.31 46.58 35.10
CA VAL A 134 -11.11 45.28 34.44
C VAL A 134 -11.63 45.24 33.01
N ARG A 135 -12.67 46.02 32.69
CA ARG A 135 -13.36 45.99 31.38
C ARG A 135 -12.63 46.82 30.31
N GLN A 136 -11.76 47.73 30.70
CA GLN A 136 -10.85 48.48 29.82
C GLN A 136 -9.64 47.62 29.46
#